data_AF-A0AA96VS30-F1
#
_entry.id   AF-A0AA96VS30-F1
#
_cell.length_a   1.000
_cell.length_b   1.000
_cell.length_c   1.000
_cell.angle_alpha   90.00
_cell.angle_beta   90.00
_cell.angle_gamma   90.00
#
_symmetry.space_group_name_H-M   'P 1'
#
loop_
_entity.id
_entity.type
_entity.pdbx_description
1 polymer ?
#
loop_
_entity_poly.entity_id
_entity_poly.type
_entity_poly.pdbx_seq_one_letter_code
_entity_poly.pdbx_strand_id
1 'polypeptide(L)'
;MSEFYKKRIYYYNNWPIVDKFEAESEYFDLVQQIKKSQRIFIPFTLLDCDEKNFNIALSFIIDALEYIETKPNHSFEFMFKSFDNISKKLYSDNKSETNNITEVIRWLSSYLDNIFSTDHNLSKAFEKLISIIPLKSCQYLYLKISERDSRVRARLRTNTTFNNQVIENISMKYGSPDFSKYEASIRKPSLLYKRYLLNGKTFSIGSTSFNLNHEEVIFLLLSGYIYSLRNDSLHGSNMSITKSSKTSLATYANSFFAFMFLYYIVMIIFIERYYHGTTEQYSRLVENMEINCRSYTKMFGKILDN
;
A
#
# COMPACT_ATOMS: atom_id res chain seq x y z
N MET A 1 23.64 22.01 0.35
CA MET A 1 22.28 22.13 -0.23
C MET A 1 22.34 21.59 -1.65
N SER A 2 21.67 20.49 -1.97
CA SER A 2 21.77 19.88 -3.32
C SER A 2 21.26 20.85 -4.39
N GLU A 3 21.94 20.93 -5.53
CA GLU A 3 21.53 21.75 -6.69
C GLU A 3 20.20 21.33 -7.35
N PHE A 4 19.52 20.32 -6.80
CA PHE A 4 18.27 19.77 -7.32
C PHE A 4 17.13 20.80 -7.50
N TYR A 5 17.14 21.91 -6.74
CA TYR A 5 16.19 23.00 -6.98
C TYR A 5 16.39 23.66 -8.35
N LYS A 6 17.63 23.77 -8.83
CA LYS A 6 17.95 24.27 -10.18
C LYS A 6 17.34 23.36 -11.24
N LYS A 7 17.40 22.03 -11.05
CA LYS A 7 16.76 21.06 -11.95
C LYS A 7 15.24 21.25 -12.01
N ARG A 8 14.57 21.55 -10.90
CA ARG A 8 13.13 21.86 -10.89
C ARG A 8 12.82 23.16 -11.65
N ILE A 9 13.59 24.22 -11.42
CA ILE A 9 13.41 25.50 -12.11
C ILE A 9 13.66 25.34 -13.62
N TYR A 10 14.74 24.66 -13.99
CA TYR A 10 15.04 24.34 -15.38
C TYR A 10 13.89 23.54 -16.01
N TYR A 11 13.39 22.52 -15.32
CA TYR A 11 12.27 21.72 -15.83
C TYR A 11 11.03 22.55 -16.06
N TYR A 12 10.68 23.43 -15.13
CA TYR A 12 9.54 24.31 -15.27
C TYR A 12 9.70 25.28 -16.45
N ASN A 13 10.86 25.93 -16.58
CA ASN A 13 11.10 26.95 -17.61
C ASN A 13 11.18 26.39 -19.04
N ASN A 14 11.51 25.10 -19.21
CA ASN A 14 11.71 24.48 -20.52
C ASN A 14 10.61 23.47 -20.88
N TRP A 15 9.54 23.38 -20.08
CA TRP A 15 8.42 22.48 -20.38
C TRP A 15 7.75 22.84 -21.73
N PRO A 16 7.35 21.84 -22.56
CA PRO A 16 7.42 20.39 -22.34
C PRO A 16 8.72 19.72 -22.82
N ILE A 17 9.66 20.46 -23.40
CA ILE A 17 10.87 19.92 -24.01
C ILE A 17 11.98 19.85 -22.95
N VAL A 18 11.89 18.86 -22.09
CA VAL A 18 12.80 18.68 -20.95
C VAL A 18 13.03 17.21 -20.64
N ASP A 19 14.26 16.89 -20.21
CA ASP A 19 14.63 15.57 -19.68
C ASP A 19 13.85 15.20 -18.41
N LYS A 20 13.43 13.94 -18.35
CA LYS A 20 12.83 13.35 -17.15
C LYS A 20 13.80 13.42 -15.96
N PHE A 21 13.23 13.34 -14.76
CA PHE A 21 14.05 13.12 -13.57
C PHE A 21 14.66 11.71 -13.62
N GLU A 22 15.83 11.53 -13.00
CA GLU A 22 16.62 10.29 -13.14
C GLU A 22 15.81 9.04 -12.74
N ALA A 23 15.23 9.04 -11.54
CA ALA A 23 14.38 7.95 -11.08
C ALA A 23 13.12 7.73 -11.94
N GLU A 24 12.62 8.77 -12.62
CA GLU A 24 11.49 8.67 -13.57
C GLU A 24 11.93 7.98 -14.87
N SER A 25 13.13 8.29 -15.37
CA SER A 25 13.74 7.58 -16.50
C SER A 25 14.01 6.11 -16.14
N GLU A 26 14.64 5.85 -14.99
CA GLU A 26 14.92 4.48 -14.52
C GLU A 26 13.65 3.64 -14.43
N TYR A 27 12.56 4.21 -13.87
CA TYR A 27 11.29 3.52 -13.77
C TYR A 27 10.69 3.22 -15.15
N PHE A 28 10.74 4.20 -16.06
CA PHE A 28 10.24 4.03 -17.41
C PHE A 28 11.01 2.94 -18.17
N ASP A 29 12.34 2.93 -18.09
CA ASP A 29 13.18 1.93 -18.75
C ASP A 29 12.90 0.52 -18.20
N LEU A 30 12.71 0.40 -16.88
CA LEU A 30 12.30 -0.85 -16.23
C LEU A 30 10.95 -1.35 -16.76
N VAL A 31 9.96 -0.47 -16.88
CA VAL A 31 8.65 -0.80 -17.45
C VAL A 31 8.79 -1.29 -18.90
N GLN A 32 9.52 -0.55 -19.74
CA GLN A 32 9.73 -0.94 -21.14
C GLN A 32 10.45 -2.29 -21.25
N GLN A 33 11.45 -2.55 -20.40
CA GLN A 33 12.14 -3.83 -20.38
C GLN A 33 11.20 -4.99 -20.07
N ILE A 34 10.31 -4.85 -19.09
CA ILE A 34 9.36 -5.91 -18.74
C ILE A 34 8.31 -6.11 -19.84
N LYS A 35 7.82 -5.02 -20.44
CA LYS A 35 6.85 -5.03 -21.54
C LYS A 35 7.32 -5.80 -22.79
N LYS A 36 8.64 -5.97 -22.98
CA LYS A 36 9.19 -6.85 -24.03
C LYS A 36 8.79 -8.32 -23.86
N SER A 37 8.44 -8.75 -22.64
CA SER A 37 8.14 -10.16 -22.33
C SER A 37 6.76 -10.39 -21.73
N GLN A 38 6.19 -9.40 -21.02
CA GLN A 38 4.91 -9.55 -20.31
C GLN A 38 4.32 -8.18 -19.95
N ARG A 39 3.02 -8.14 -19.63
CA ARG A 39 2.41 -6.94 -19.04
C ARG A 39 2.96 -6.71 -17.63
N ILE A 40 3.11 -5.44 -17.23
CA ILE A 40 3.56 -5.09 -15.87
C ILE A 40 2.48 -5.33 -14.81
N PHE A 41 1.21 -5.31 -15.24
CA PHE A 41 0.03 -5.57 -14.44
C PHE A 41 -1.09 -6.08 -15.36
N ILE A 42 -1.90 -7.00 -14.87
CA ILE A 42 -3.05 -7.57 -15.58
C ILE A 42 -4.30 -7.37 -14.71
N PRO A 43 -5.27 -6.54 -15.13
CA PRO A 43 -6.49 -6.37 -14.36
C PRO A 43 -7.30 -7.68 -14.32
N PHE A 44 -7.92 -7.93 -13.18
CA PHE A 44 -8.94 -8.95 -13.00
C PHE A 44 -10.12 -8.71 -13.95
N THR A 45 -10.67 -9.79 -14.51
CA THR A 45 -11.79 -9.73 -15.45
C THR A 45 -13.10 -9.63 -14.69
N LEU A 46 -13.71 -8.45 -14.75
CA LEU A 46 -14.98 -8.13 -14.09
C LEU A 46 -16.18 -8.74 -14.83
N LEU A 47 -17.26 -8.97 -14.08
CA LEU A 47 -18.60 -9.24 -14.63
C LEU A 47 -19.39 -7.93 -14.73
N ASP A 48 -20.39 -7.91 -15.60
CA ASP A 48 -21.28 -6.77 -15.79
C ASP A 48 -22.02 -6.42 -14.48
N CYS A 49 -22.10 -5.12 -14.19
CA CYS A 49 -22.77 -4.58 -13.01
C CYS A 49 -23.20 -3.12 -13.28
N ASP A 50 -24.48 -2.83 -13.12
CA ASP A 50 -25.09 -1.51 -13.37
C ASP A 50 -25.15 -0.62 -12.12
N GLU A 51 -24.64 -1.11 -10.98
CA GLU A 51 -24.64 -0.37 -9.73
C GLU A 51 -23.81 0.92 -9.80
N LYS A 52 -24.38 2.03 -9.32
CA LYS A 52 -23.76 3.35 -9.40
C LYS A 52 -22.37 3.41 -8.75
N ASN A 53 -22.23 2.88 -7.53
CA ASN A 53 -20.95 2.92 -6.82
C ASN A 53 -19.92 1.97 -7.43
N PHE A 54 -20.36 0.85 -8.02
CA PHE A 54 -19.47 -0.01 -8.80
C PHE A 54 -18.87 0.77 -9.98
N ASN A 55 -19.71 1.46 -10.76
CA ASN A 55 -19.27 2.22 -11.93
C ASN A 55 -18.39 3.44 -11.58
N ILE A 56 -18.66 4.14 -10.46
CA ILE A 56 -17.79 5.20 -9.94
C ILE A 56 -16.43 4.63 -9.51
N ALA A 57 -16.43 3.52 -8.76
CA ALA A 57 -15.19 2.89 -8.34
C ALA A 57 -14.39 2.34 -9.55
N LEU A 58 -15.08 1.82 -10.57
CA LEU A 58 -14.49 1.34 -11.81
C LEU A 58 -13.86 2.48 -12.63
N SER A 59 -14.50 3.65 -12.74
CA SER A 59 -13.92 4.77 -13.48
C SER A 59 -12.57 5.20 -12.88
N PHE A 60 -12.47 5.23 -11.55
CA PHE A 60 -11.20 5.50 -10.87
C PHE A 60 -10.17 4.38 -11.03
N ILE A 61 -10.60 3.11 -11.13
CA ILE A 61 -9.68 2.01 -11.45
C ILE A 61 -9.10 2.17 -12.86
N ILE A 62 -9.92 2.59 -13.83
CA ILE A 62 -9.47 2.86 -15.20
C ILE A 62 -8.40 3.96 -15.19
N ASP A 63 -8.67 5.11 -14.54
CA ASP A 63 -7.67 6.17 -14.38
C ASP A 63 -6.38 5.64 -13.73
N ALA A 64 -6.51 4.79 -12.70
CA ALA A 64 -5.35 4.21 -12.04
C ALA A 64 -4.52 3.33 -12.99
N LEU A 65 -5.16 2.55 -13.86
CA LEU A 65 -4.49 1.70 -14.85
C LEU A 65 -3.80 2.53 -15.94
N GLU A 66 -4.36 3.67 -16.34
CA GLU A 66 -3.72 4.56 -17.31
C GLU A 66 -2.40 5.16 -16.78
N TYR A 67 -2.33 5.41 -15.47
CA TYR A 67 -1.14 5.99 -14.85
C TYR A 67 -0.10 4.97 -14.38
N ILE A 68 -0.45 3.69 -14.18
CA ILE A 68 0.46 2.74 -13.50
C ILE A 68 1.81 2.61 -14.20
N GLU A 69 1.88 2.70 -15.52
CA GLU A 69 3.13 2.55 -16.29
C GLU A 69 4.08 3.75 -16.21
N THR A 70 3.59 4.92 -15.77
CA THR A 70 4.37 6.17 -15.82
C THR A 70 4.44 6.88 -14.47
N LYS A 71 3.33 6.84 -13.72
CA LYS A 71 3.13 7.54 -12.45
C LYS A 71 2.39 6.64 -11.46
N PRO A 72 3.04 5.59 -10.92
CA PRO A 72 2.46 4.73 -9.89
C PRO A 72 1.90 5.48 -8.67
N ASN A 73 2.43 6.66 -8.35
CA ASN A 73 1.88 7.50 -7.30
C ASN A 73 0.48 8.03 -7.63
N HIS A 74 0.25 8.50 -8.86
CA HIS A 74 -1.09 8.92 -9.29
C HIS A 74 -2.01 7.70 -9.41
N SER A 75 -1.49 6.57 -9.91
CA SER A 75 -2.23 5.30 -9.95
C SER A 75 -2.76 4.92 -8.56
N PHE A 76 -1.91 5.01 -7.53
CA PHE A 76 -2.31 4.83 -6.14
C PHE A 76 -3.39 5.83 -5.69
N GLU A 77 -3.26 7.12 -6.01
CA GLU A 77 -4.26 8.14 -5.63
C GLU A 77 -5.65 7.86 -6.21
N PHE A 78 -5.72 7.45 -7.48
CA PHE A 78 -6.99 7.05 -8.11
C PHE A 78 -7.52 5.74 -7.51
N MET A 79 -6.65 4.76 -7.28
CA MET A 79 -7.04 3.52 -6.61
C MET A 79 -7.57 3.76 -5.19
N PHE A 80 -7.01 4.75 -4.47
CA PHE A 80 -7.54 5.18 -3.18
C PHE A 80 -8.94 5.78 -3.30
N LYS A 81 -9.25 6.56 -4.34
CA LYS A 81 -10.61 7.09 -4.55
C LYS A 81 -11.62 5.97 -4.80
N SER A 82 -11.22 4.97 -5.58
CA SER A 82 -12.02 3.76 -5.81
C SER A 82 -12.30 3.02 -4.49
N PHE A 83 -11.25 2.81 -3.69
CA PHE A 83 -11.35 2.24 -2.35
C PHE A 83 -12.27 3.04 -1.43
N ASP A 84 -12.06 4.36 -1.32
CA ASP A 84 -12.83 5.24 -0.43
C ASP A 84 -14.32 5.25 -0.78
N ASN A 85 -14.66 5.30 -2.07
CA ASN A 85 -16.05 5.20 -2.53
C ASN A 85 -16.67 3.86 -2.12
N ILE A 86 -16.02 2.74 -2.47
CA ILE A 86 -16.63 1.43 -2.31
C ILE A 86 -16.66 0.98 -0.85
N SER A 87 -15.63 1.28 -0.07
CA SER A 87 -15.56 0.91 1.35
C SER A 87 -16.61 1.65 2.17
N LYS A 88 -16.85 2.94 1.88
CA LYS A 88 -17.90 3.72 2.55
C LYS A 88 -19.28 3.21 2.20
N LYS A 89 -19.53 2.90 0.92
CA LYS A 89 -20.81 2.33 0.51
C LYS A 89 -21.05 0.98 1.18
N LEU A 90 -20.05 0.10 1.17
CA LEU A 90 -20.13 -1.20 1.82
C LEU A 90 -20.40 -1.07 3.33
N TYR A 91 -19.71 -0.15 4.02
CA TYR A 91 -19.94 0.13 5.43
C TYR A 91 -21.37 0.63 5.70
N SER A 92 -21.82 1.61 4.92
CA SER A 92 -23.16 2.20 5.05
C SER A 92 -24.27 1.15 4.93
N ASP A 93 -24.10 0.16 4.07
CA ASP A 93 -25.12 -0.87 3.85
C ASP A 93 -25.17 -1.93 4.96
N ASN A 94 -24.08 -2.08 5.71
CA ASN A 94 -23.97 -3.08 6.79
C ASN A 94 -24.06 -2.49 8.19
N LYS A 95 -23.85 -1.17 8.34
CA LYS A 95 -23.77 -0.46 9.62
C LYS A 95 -24.60 0.81 9.57
N SER A 96 -23.95 1.96 9.43
CA SER A 96 -24.56 3.27 9.39
C SER A 96 -23.72 4.20 8.52
N GLU A 97 -24.31 5.28 8.03
CA GLU A 97 -23.53 6.32 7.34
C GLU A 97 -22.52 6.97 8.29
N THR A 98 -21.27 7.09 7.86
CA THR A 98 -20.20 7.79 8.59
C THR A 98 -19.22 8.41 7.62
N ASN A 99 -18.69 9.57 7.98
CA ASN A 99 -17.55 10.19 7.30
C ASN A 99 -16.21 9.82 7.93
N ASN A 100 -16.22 9.05 9.02
CA ASN A 100 -15.00 8.64 9.72
C ASN A 100 -14.36 7.42 9.03
N ILE A 101 -13.41 7.69 8.13
CA ILE A 101 -12.67 6.64 7.42
C ILE A 101 -11.93 5.66 8.35
N THR A 102 -11.55 6.08 9.57
CA THR A 102 -10.87 5.19 10.53
C THR A 102 -11.82 4.12 11.04
N GLU A 103 -13.09 4.48 11.25
CA GLU A 103 -14.16 3.57 11.66
C GLU A 103 -14.48 2.58 10.53
N VAL A 104 -14.63 3.09 9.30
CA VAL A 104 -14.83 2.28 8.09
C VAL A 104 -13.69 1.26 7.92
N ILE A 105 -12.43 1.71 8.01
CA ILE A 105 -11.26 0.83 7.88
C ILE A 105 -11.24 -0.24 8.99
N ARG A 106 -11.62 0.12 10.23
CA ARG A 106 -11.65 -0.86 11.33
C ARG A 106 -12.65 -1.97 11.05
N TRP A 107 -13.89 -1.61 10.75
CA TRP A 107 -14.92 -2.58 10.40
C TRP A 107 -14.54 -3.41 9.17
N LEU A 108 -14.00 -2.75 8.14
CA LEU A 108 -13.57 -3.43 6.92
C LEU A 108 -12.45 -4.45 7.20
N SER A 109 -11.56 -4.17 8.16
CA SER A 109 -10.49 -5.10 8.53
C SER A 109 -11.05 -6.39 9.11
N SER A 110 -12.04 -6.31 10.01
CA SER A 110 -12.72 -7.49 10.56
C SER A 110 -13.57 -8.20 9.50
N TYR A 111 -14.23 -7.43 8.62
CA TYR A 111 -15.03 -7.98 7.51
C TYR A 111 -14.17 -8.80 6.54
N LEU A 112 -12.99 -8.30 6.16
CA LEU A 112 -12.05 -9.01 5.30
C LEU A 112 -11.40 -10.22 5.98
N ASP A 113 -11.08 -10.13 7.28
CA ASP A 113 -10.57 -11.28 8.05
C ASP A 113 -11.56 -12.45 8.05
N ASN A 114 -12.86 -12.16 8.20
CA ASN A 114 -13.90 -13.19 8.07
C ASN A 114 -13.87 -13.86 6.69
N ILE A 115 -13.72 -13.09 5.61
CA ILE A 115 -13.63 -13.65 4.25
C ILE A 115 -12.40 -14.56 4.12
N PHE A 116 -11.23 -14.09 4.57
CA PHE A 116 -10.00 -14.90 4.55
C PHE A 116 -10.09 -16.15 5.44
N SER A 117 -10.91 -16.13 6.50
CA SER A 117 -11.17 -17.31 7.32
C SER A 117 -11.99 -18.37 6.59
N THR A 118 -12.79 -17.97 5.60
CA THR A 118 -13.64 -18.87 4.81
C THR A 118 -12.99 -19.40 3.53
N ASP A 119 -12.11 -18.62 2.88
CA ASP A 119 -11.36 -19.05 1.68
C ASP A 119 -9.86 -19.04 1.93
N HIS A 120 -9.32 -20.23 2.16
CA HIS A 120 -7.91 -20.43 2.47
C HIS A 120 -6.97 -20.17 1.29
N ASN A 121 -7.42 -20.36 0.04
CA ASN A 121 -6.59 -20.06 -1.14
C ASN A 121 -6.45 -18.56 -1.33
N LEU A 122 -7.54 -17.83 -1.16
CA LEU A 122 -7.55 -16.36 -1.16
C LEU A 122 -6.67 -15.82 -0.02
N SER A 123 -6.81 -16.40 1.19
CA SER A 123 -5.98 -16.05 2.34
C SER A 123 -4.48 -16.20 2.03
N LYS A 124 -4.06 -17.34 1.48
CA LYS A 124 -2.67 -17.57 1.05
C LYS A 124 -2.20 -16.59 -0.03
N ALA A 125 -3.05 -16.28 -1.00
CA ALA A 125 -2.73 -15.32 -2.05
C ALA A 125 -2.55 -13.91 -1.46
N PHE A 126 -3.36 -13.52 -0.48
CA PHE A 126 -3.21 -12.29 0.26
C PHE A 126 -1.91 -12.25 1.06
N GLU A 127 -1.56 -13.33 1.78
CA GLU A 127 -0.27 -13.44 2.49
C GLU A 127 0.92 -13.28 1.52
N LYS A 128 0.85 -13.87 0.33
CA LYS A 128 1.86 -13.72 -0.73
C LYS A 128 1.95 -12.30 -1.30
N LEU A 129 0.83 -11.58 -1.37
CA LEU A 129 0.83 -10.15 -1.69
C LEU A 129 1.51 -9.36 -0.57
N ILE A 130 1.19 -9.62 0.70
CA ILE A 130 1.88 -8.95 1.81
C ILE A 130 3.38 -9.27 1.80
N SER A 131 3.76 -10.49 1.39
CA SER A 131 5.16 -10.89 1.42
C SER A 131 6.08 -10.17 0.43
N ILE A 132 5.51 -9.47 -0.56
CA ILE A 132 6.27 -8.67 -1.52
C ILE A 132 6.32 -7.18 -1.15
N ILE A 133 5.86 -6.80 0.06
CA ILE A 133 5.92 -5.42 0.53
C ILE A 133 7.37 -4.88 0.50
N PRO A 134 7.62 -3.71 -0.11
CA PRO A 134 8.93 -3.07 -0.07
C PRO A 134 9.36 -2.70 1.34
N LEU A 135 10.66 -2.83 1.63
CA LEU A 135 11.24 -2.28 2.85
C LEU A 135 10.96 -0.77 2.98
N LYS A 136 10.91 -0.05 1.86
CA LYS A 136 10.53 1.36 1.81
C LYS A 136 9.14 1.64 2.38
N SER A 137 8.17 0.75 2.17
CA SER A 137 6.82 0.87 2.72
C SER A 137 6.82 0.64 4.23
N CYS A 138 7.57 -0.37 4.71
CA CYS A 138 7.75 -0.61 6.13
C CYS A 138 8.50 0.54 6.82
N GLN A 139 9.49 1.13 6.13
CA GLN A 139 10.21 2.31 6.61
C GLN A 139 9.29 3.52 6.72
N TYR A 140 8.47 3.77 5.70
CA TYR A 140 7.49 4.83 5.73
C TYR A 140 6.52 4.66 6.92
N LEU A 141 5.97 3.44 7.10
CA LEU A 141 5.09 3.11 8.21
C LEU A 141 5.76 3.35 9.57
N TYR A 142 6.99 2.86 9.76
CA TYR A 142 7.75 3.05 10.99
C TYR A 142 7.95 4.54 11.30
N LEU A 143 8.42 5.32 10.32
CA LEU A 143 8.63 6.76 10.49
C LEU A 143 7.34 7.47 10.92
N LYS A 144 6.22 7.15 10.25
CA LYS A 144 4.91 7.74 10.56
C LYS A 144 4.41 7.40 11.95
N ILE A 145 4.61 6.18 12.41
CA ILE A 145 4.23 5.76 13.77
C ILE A 145 5.11 6.44 14.83
N SER A 146 6.39 6.66 14.52
CA SER A 146 7.38 7.22 15.44
C SER A 146 7.45 8.76 15.47
N GLU A 147 6.68 9.46 14.63
CA GLU A 147 6.56 10.92 14.69
C GLU A 147 6.06 11.40 16.07
N ARG A 148 6.59 12.54 16.53
CA ARG A 148 6.07 13.22 17.74
C ARG A 148 4.62 13.64 17.47
N ASP A 149 3.71 13.33 18.38
CA ASP A 149 2.27 13.55 18.21
C ASP A 149 1.68 12.86 16.97
N SER A 150 2.20 11.66 16.67
CA SER A 150 1.75 10.86 15.53
C SER A 150 0.24 10.57 15.59
N ARG A 151 -0.51 11.23 14.70
CA ARG A 151 -1.92 10.91 14.42
C ARG A 151 -2.08 9.45 13.97
N VAL A 152 -1.06 8.92 13.29
CA VAL A 152 -1.02 7.52 12.84
C VAL A 152 -0.97 6.59 14.04
N ARG A 153 -0.05 6.85 14.99
CA ARG A 153 0.03 6.12 16.25
C ARG A 153 -1.30 6.22 16.99
N ALA A 154 -1.86 7.42 17.15
CA ALA A 154 -3.15 7.61 17.83
C ALA A 154 -4.28 6.76 17.20
N ARG A 155 -4.38 6.69 15.87
CA ARG A 155 -5.34 5.82 15.18
C ARG A 155 -5.08 4.34 15.46
N LEU A 156 -3.82 3.90 15.42
CA LEU A 156 -3.47 2.49 15.64
C LEU A 156 -3.67 2.06 17.10
N ARG A 157 -3.44 2.94 18.08
CA ARG A 157 -3.57 2.62 19.51
C ARG A 157 -4.99 2.27 19.96
N THR A 158 -5.99 2.66 19.16
CA THR A 158 -7.40 2.36 19.42
C THR A 158 -7.80 0.93 19.07
N ASN A 159 -6.89 0.13 18.51
CA ASN A 159 -7.14 -1.28 18.17
C ASN A 159 -6.15 -2.19 18.90
N THR A 160 -6.71 -3.14 19.67
CA THR A 160 -6.09 -4.21 20.48
C THR A 160 -4.89 -3.83 21.36
N THR A 161 -4.74 -4.53 22.49
CA THR A 161 -3.55 -4.44 23.36
C THR A 161 -2.26 -4.72 22.59
N PHE A 162 -2.37 -5.48 21.51
CA PHE A 162 -1.28 -6.01 20.71
C PHE A 162 -0.51 -4.95 19.90
N ASN A 163 -1.20 -4.12 19.12
CA ASN A 163 -0.55 -3.05 18.36
C ASN A 163 0.16 -2.04 19.26
N ASN A 164 -0.44 -1.75 20.43
CA ASN A 164 0.16 -0.88 21.43
C ASN A 164 1.48 -1.43 21.95
N GLN A 165 1.50 -2.71 22.35
CA GLN A 165 2.70 -3.34 22.86
C GLN A 165 3.78 -3.44 21.78
N VAL A 166 3.44 -3.80 20.53
CA VAL A 166 4.43 -3.87 19.44
C VAL A 166 5.05 -2.50 19.20
N ILE A 167 4.24 -1.45 19.01
CA ILE A 167 4.73 -0.09 18.75
C ILE A 167 5.61 0.40 19.90
N GLU A 168 5.19 0.16 21.14
CA GLU A 168 5.95 0.56 22.34
C GLU A 168 7.26 -0.20 22.48
N ASN A 169 7.27 -1.52 22.30
CA ASN A 169 8.48 -2.33 22.39
C ASN A 169 9.49 -1.97 21.30
N ILE A 170 9.03 -1.68 20.08
CA ILE A 170 9.91 -1.16 19.01
C ILE A 170 10.47 0.20 19.40
N SER A 171 9.63 1.11 19.91
CA SER A 171 10.05 2.44 20.33
C SER A 171 11.06 2.39 21.48
N MET A 172 10.87 1.50 22.46
CA MET A 172 11.81 1.31 23.58
C MET A 172 13.14 0.73 23.11
N LYS A 173 13.12 -0.23 22.18
CA LYS A 173 14.34 -0.91 21.71
C LYS A 173 15.20 -0.05 20.77
N TYR A 174 14.57 0.67 19.85
CA TYR A 174 15.28 1.39 18.78
C TYR A 174 15.28 2.91 18.97
N GLY A 175 14.49 3.44 19.89
CA GLY A 175 14.35 4.88 20.13
C GLY A 175 13.60 5.60 19.00
N SER A 176 13.78 6.92 18.99
CA SER A 176 13.24 7.78 17.92
C SER A 176 14.06 7.66 16.64
N PRO A 177 13.43 7.75 15.45
CA PRO A 177 14.14 7.72 14.17
C PRO A 177 15.22 8.79 14.09
N ASP A 178 16.44 8.38 13.72
CA ASP A 178 17.60 9.27 13.57
C ASP A 178 18.32 8.96 12.26
N PHE A 179 18.19 9.83 11.27
CA PHE A 179 18.81 9.65 9.96
C PHE A 179 20.34 9.62 10.00
N SER A 180 21.00 10.15 11.04
CA SER A 180 22.46 10.03 11.22
C SER A 180 22.88 8.60 11.58
N LYS A 181 21.95 7.81 12.13
CA LYS A 181 22.12 6.41 12.53
C LYS A 181 21.19 5.48 11.75
N TYR A 182 20.99 5.77 10.45
CA TYR A 182 20.01 5.11 9.59
C TYR A 182 19.93 3.58 9.77
N GLU A 183 21.07 2.89 9.76
CA GLU A 183 21.12 1.44 9.89
C GLU A 183 20.47 0.95 11.20
N ALA A 184 20.84 1.57 12.32
CA ALA A 184 20.41 1.14 13.64
C ALA A 184 19.00 1.64 14.01
N SER A 185 18.69 2.89 13.69
CA SER A 185 17.47 3.58 14.14
C SER A 185 16.32 3.52 13.14
N ILE A 186 16.56 3.19 11.87
CA ILE A 186 15.54 3.20 10.82
C ILE A 186 15.49 1.85 10.10
N ARG A 187 16.59 1.37 9.52
CA ARG A 187 16.59 0.14 8.71
C ARG A 187 16.20 -1.08 9.54
N LYS A 188 16.87 -1.33 10.67
CA LYS A 188 16.58 -2.45 11.58
C LYS A 188 15.12 -2.50 12.05
N PRO A 189 14.51 -1.42 12.59
CA PRO A 189 13.09 -1.45 12.95
C PRO A 189 12.18 -1.62 11.72
N SER A 190 12.51 -1.04 10.57
CA SER A 190 11.74 -1.24 9.32
C SER A 190 11.75 -2.71 8.87
N LEU A 191 12.91 -3.38 8.95
CA LEU A 191 13.05 -4.81 8.70
C LEU A 191 12.25 -5.65 9.70
N LEU A 192 12.11 -5.19 10.94
CA LEU A 192 11.27 -5.83 11.93
C LEU A 192 9.78 -5.74 11.54
N TYR A 193 9.30 -4.57 11.11
CA TYR A 193 7.95 -4.43 10.54
C TYR A 193 7.76 -5.32 9.31
N LYS A 194 8.76 -5.40 8.43
CA LYS A 194 8.70 -6.29 7.27
C LYS A 194 8.60 -7.75 7.68
N ARG A 195 9.46 -8.22 8.59
CA ARG A 195 9.41 -9.59 9.14
C ARG A 195 8.10 -9.87 9.87
N TYR A 196 7.58 -8.88 10.59
CA TYR A 196 6.29 -8.94 11.28
C TYR A 196 5.12 -9.17 10.30
N LEU A 197 5.16 -8.51 9.14
CA LEU A 197 4.20 -8.70 8.04
C LEU A 197 4.43 -10.02 7.28
N LEU A 198 5.67 -10.52 7.21
CA LEU A 198 6.06 -11.72 6.44
C LEU A 198 5.84 -13.05 7.17
N ASN A 199 6.25 -13.13 8.44
CA ASN A 199 6.46 -14.40 9.12
C ASN A 199 5.23 -14.89 9.89
N GLY A 200 4.03 -14.62 9.37
CA GLY A 200 2.83 -15.30 9.81
C GLY A 200 2.73 -15.37 11.33
N LYS A 201 2.59 -14.20 11.95
CA LYS A 201 1.96 -14.17 13.26
C LYS A 201 2.82 -14.65 14.45
N THR A 202 4.15 -14.72 14.39
CA THR A 202 4.97 -14.80 15.62
C THR A 202 6.33 -14.12 15.49
N PHE A 203 6.66 -13.20 16.39
CA PHE A 203 8.00 -12.63 16.49
C PHE A 203 8.28 -12.12 17.90
N SER A 204 9.56 -12.07 18.27
CA SER A 204 9.97 -11.64 19.61
C SER A 204 10.67 -10.28 19.59
N ILE A 205 10.26 -9.38 20.47
CA ILE A 205 11.02 -8.17 20.81
C ILE A 205 11.48 -8.32 22.26
N GLY A 206 12.79 -8.54 22.45
CA GLY A 206 13.30 -8.90 23.77
C GLY A 206 12.74 -10.26 24.19
N SER A 207 12.09 -10.31 25.36
CA SER A 207 11.45 -11.50 25.91
C SER A 207 9.96 -11.66 25.52
N THR A 208 9.36 -10.68 24.84
CA THR A 208 7.92 -10.70 24.52
C THR A 208 7.70 -11.26 23.11
N SER A 209 6.84 -12.27 22.99
CA SER A 209 6.41 -12.85 21.71
C SER A 209 5.05 -12.30 21.29
N PHE A 210 4.87 -12.09 20.00
CA PHE A 210 3.73 -11.37 19.44
C PHE A 210 3.11 -12.10 18.24
N ASN A 211 1.79 -12.31 18.23
CA ASN A 211 1.02 -12.90 17.13
C ASN A 211 -0.07 -11.96 16.55
N LEU A 212 0.01 -11.65 15.24
CA LEU A 212 -0.99 -10.90 14.49
C LEU A 212 -2.00 -11.80 13.78
N ASN A 213 -3.28 -11.53 13.89
CA ASN A 213 -4.26 -12.10 12.94
C ASN A 213 -4.30 -11.27 11.62
N HIS A 214 -5.09 -11.70 10.62
CA HIS A 214 -5.18 -10.95 9.36
C HIS A 214 -5.87 -9.61 9.55
N GLU A 215 -6.90 -9.53 10.40
CA GLU A 215 -7.57 -8.29 10.78
C GLU A 215 -6.56 -7.20 11.18
N GLU A 216 -5.63 -7.52 12.09
CA GLU A 216 -4.65 -6.56 12.59
C GLU A 216 -3.63 -6.16 11.50
N VAL A 217 -3.21 -7.10 10.64
CA VAL A 217 -2.36 -6.79 9.47
C VAL A 217 -3.08 -5.83 8.52
N ILE A 218 -4.32 -6.13 8.18
CA ILE A 218 -5.15 -5.33 7.27
C ILE A 218 -5.35 -3.93 7.86
N PHE A 219 -5.67 -3.84 9.15
CA PHE A 219 -5.86 -2.58 9.85
C PHE A 219 -4.57 -1.75 9.87
N LEU A 220 -3.43 -2.37 10.17
CA LEU A 220 -2.12 -1.71 10.15
C LEU A 220 -1.78 -1.15 8.77
N LEU A 221 -2.03 -1.93 7.71
CA LEU A 221 -1.73 -1.50 6.35
C LEU A 221 -2.72 -0.44 5.85
N LEU A 222 -4.02 -0.59 6.08
CA LEU A 222 -5.01 0.40 5.62
C LEU A 222 -4.92 1.72 6.41
N SER A 223 -4.91 1.66 7.75
CA SER A 223 -4.92 2.84 8.62
C SER A 223 -3.53 3.46 8.83
N GLY A 224 -2.53 2.60 9.00
CA GLY A 224 -1.15 3.00 9.27
C GLY A 224 -0.39 3.41 8.02
N TYR A 225 -0.46 2.59 6.97
CA TYR A 225 0.30 2.79 5.74
C TYR A 225 -0.49 3.57 4.68
N ILE A 226 -1.55 2.98 4.12
CA ILE A 226 -2.30 3.51 2.97
C ILE A 226 -2.91 4.88 3.26
N TYR A 227 -3.68 5.01 4.35
CA TYR A 227 -4.34 6.28 4.66
C TYR A 227 -3.34 7.39 4.99
N SER A 228 -2.23 7.05 5.64
CA SER A 228 -1.14 8.00 5.88
C SER A 228 -0.47 8.42 4.57
N LEU A 229 -0.17 7.48 3.68
CA LEU A 229 0.42 7.77 2.36
C LEU A 229 -0.49 8.70 1.52
N ARG A 230 -1.80 8.45 1.54
CA ARG A 230 -2.78 9.33 0.89
C ARG A 230 -2.78 10.73 1.48
N ASN A 231 -2.80 10.86 2.81
CA ASN A 231 -2.78 12.18 3.43
C ASN A 231 -1.51 12.95 3.07
N ASP A 232 -0.35 12.30 3.13
CA ASP A 232 0.92 12.92 2.74
C ASP A 232 0.95 13.33 1.27
N SER A 233 0.36 12.55 0.36
CA SER A 233 0.30 12.89 -1.08
C SER A 233 -0.56 14.12 -1.39
N LEU A 234 -1.58 14.39 -0.57
CA LEU A 234 -2.52 15.50 -0.78
C LEU A 234 -2.23 16.73 0.09
N HIS A 235 -1.34 16.61 1.07
CA HIS A 235 -0.92 17.74 1.90
C HIS A 235 0.05 18.64 1.13
N GLY A 236 -0.41 19.84 0.75
CA GLY A 236 0.39 20.81 -0.04
C GLY A 236 1.66 21.34 0.63
N SER A 237 1.88 21.05 1.92
CA SER A 237 3.16 21.31 2.60
C SER A 237 4.25 20.30 2.23
N ASN A 238 3.89 19.18 1.59
CA ASN A 238 4.82 18.14 1.19
C ASN A 238 5.32 18.38 -0.24
N MET A 239 6.62 18.18 -0.45
CA MET A 239 7.21 18.21 -1.78
C MET A 239 6.70 17.01 -2.59
N SER A 240 6.51 17.21 -3.90
CA SER A 240 6.20 16.11 -4.83
C SER A 240 7.21 14.97 -4.70
N ILE A 241 6.69 13.76 -4.46
CA ILE A 241 7.51 12.56 -4.21
C ILE A 241 8.32 12.10 -5.42
N THR A 242 7.98 12.55 -6.63
CA THR A 242 8.70 12.21 -7.87
C THR A 242 9.66 13.32 -8.32
N LYS A 243 9.59 14.51 -7.72
CA LYS A 243 10.40 15.70 -8.08
C LYS A 243 11.32 16.12 -6.94
N SER A 244 11.88 15.13 -6.24
CA SER A 244 12.79 15.29 -5.11
C SER A 244 14.13 14.59 -5.36
N SER A 245 15.21 15.11 -4.77
CA SER A 245 16.52 14.45 -4.81
C SER A 245 16.57 13.13 -4.05
N LYS A 246 15.51 12.82 -3.28
CA LYS A 246 15.38 11.57 -2.53
C LYS A 246 14.54 10.51 -3.26
N THR A 247 14.02 10.82 -4.45
CA THR A 247 13.25 9.87 -5.25
C THR A 247 14.17 8.80 -5.82
N SER A 248 13.80 7.52 -5.68
CA SER A 248 14.49 6.38 -6.29
C SER A 248 13.48 5.36 -6.81
N LEU A 249 13.94 4.30 -7.48
CA LEU A 249 13.07 3.17 -7.85
C LEU A 249 12.30 2.58 -6.66
N ALA A 250 12.86 2.61 -5.44
CA ALA A 250 12.16 2.13 -4.24
C ALA A 250 10.93 3.00 -3.90
N THR A 251 10.95 4.29 -4.26
CA THR A 251 9.77 5.18 -4.16
C THR A 251 8.68 4.73 -5.12
N TYR A 252 9.03 4.36 -6.36
CA TYR A 252 8.08 3.83 -7.34
C TYR A 252 7.52 2.47 -6.92
N ALA A 253 8.37 1.56 -6.42
CA ALA A 253 7.95 0.28 -5.87
C ALA A 253 6.94 0.46 -4.73
N ASN A 254 7.19 1.39 -3.80
CA ASN A 254 6.25 1.71 -2.72
C ASN A 254 4.86 2.11 -3.25
N SER A 255 4.81 3.05 -4.20
CA SER A 255 3.54 3.50 -4.78
C SER A 255 2.84 2.40 -5.58
N PHE A 256 3.58 1.60 -6.35
CA PHE A 256 3.03 0.47 -7.11
C PHE A 256 2.48 -0.59 -6.17
N PHE A 257 3.18 -0.91 -5.07
CA PHE A 257 2.68 -1.82 -4.05
C PHE A 257 1.39 -1.29 -3.39
N ALA A 258 1.33 0.00 -3.07
CA ALA A 258 0.13 0.62 -2.51
C ALA A 258 -1.07 0.52 -3.46
N PHE A 259 -0.83 0.71 -4.77
CA PHE A 259 -1.82 0.46 -5.82
C PHE A 259 -2.28 -1.01 -5.80
N MET A 260 -1.37 -1.98 -5.88
CA MET A 260 -1.71 -3.40 -5.92
C MET A 260 -2.48 -3.82 -4.66
N PHE A 261 -2.05 -3.37 -3.49
CA PHE A 261 -2.71 -3.67 -2.23
C PHE A 261 -4.17 -3.19 -2.25
N LEU A 262 -4.41 -1.92 -2.58
CA LEU A 262 -5.78 -1.41 -2.66
C LEU A 262 -6.59 -2.05 -3.77
N TYR A 263 -5.97 -2.32 -4.92
CA TYR A 263 -6.62 -2.98 -6.05
C TYR A 263 -7.27 -4.28 -5.60
N TYR A 264 -6.53 -5.16 -4.92
CA TYR A 264 -7.08 -6.45 -4.49
C TYR A 264 -8.10 -6.32 -3.37
N ILE A 265 -7.96 -5.35 -2.46
CA ILE A 265 -8.99 -5.06 -1.47
C ILE A 265 -10.30 -4.67 -2.16
N VAL A 266 -10.24 -3.81 -3.19
CA VAL A 266 -11.43 -3.40 -3.95
C VAL A 266 -11.99 -4.56 -4.77
N MET A 267 -11.16 -5.41 -5.37
CA MET A 267 -11.64 -6.60 -6.08
C MET A 267 -12.35 -7.59 -5.16
N ILE A 268 -11.84 -7.84 -3.95
CA ILE A 268 -12.51 -8.67 -2.94
C ILE A 268 -13.89 -8.06 -2.59
N ILE A 269 -13.95 -6.75 -2.37
CA ILE A 269 -15.22 -6.05 -2.11
C ILE A 269 -16.18 -6.20 -3.30
N PHE A 270 -15.69 -6.08 -4.54
CA PHE A 270 -16.53 -6.25 -5.72
C PHE A 270 -17.11 -7.67 -5.82
N ILE A 271 -16.27 -8.68 -5.60
CA ILE A 271 -16.69 -10.09 -5.63
C ILE A 271 -17.74 -10.37 -4.56
N GLU A 272 -17.50 -9.96 -3.32
CA GLU A 272 -18.42 -10.17 -2.21
C GLU A 272 -19.76 -9.48 -2.44
N ARG A 273 -19.70 -8.21 -2.84
CA ARG A 273 -20.87 -7.34 -2.87
C ARG A 273 -21.72 -7.53 -4.12
N TYR A 274 -21.09 -7.69 -5.28
CA TYR A 274 -21.80 -7.67 -6.56
C TYR A 274 -21.80 -9.02 -7.27
N TYR A 275 -20.87 -9.92 -6.92
CA TYR A 275 -20.78 -11.27 -7.52
C TYR A 275 -21.08 -12.39 -6.51
N HIS A 276 -21.60 -12.03 -5.33
CA HIS A 276 -22.04 -12.94 -4.27
C HIS A 276 -20.97 -13.92 -3.75
N GLY A 277 -19.68 -13.56 -3.79
CA GLY A 277 -18.63 -14.29 -3.06
C GLY A 277 -18.38 -15.73 -3.54
N THR A 278 -18.60 -16.04 -4.82
CA THR A 278 -18.47 -17.43 -5.30
C THR A 278 -17.01 -17.93 -5.30
N THR A 279 -16.81 -19.21 -4.98
CA THR A 279 -15.49 -19.88 -4.99
C THR A 279 -14.78 -19.78 -6.34
N GLU A 280 -15.52 -19.77 -7.44
CA GLU A 280 -14.96 -19.59 -8.78
C GLU A 280 -14.33 -18.20 -8.94
N GLN A 281 -15.02 -17.14 -8.52
CA GLN A 281 -14.48 -15.77 -8.60
C GLN A 281 -13.25 -15.61 -7.72
N TYR A 282 -13.24 -16.22 -6.53
CA TYR A 282 -12.05 -16.23 -5.69
C TYR A 282 -10.88 -16.98 -6.30
N SER A 283 -11.13 -18.13 -6.93
CA SER A 283 -10.09 -18.89 -7.63
C SER A 283 -9.47 -18.06 -8.77
N ARG A 284 -10.30 -17.40 -9.59
CA ARG A 284 -9.83 -16.49 -10.65
C ARG A 284 -9.05 -15.29 -10.09
N LEU A 285 -9.48 -14.74 -8.94
CA LEU A 285 -8.79 -13.63 -8.30
C LEU A 285 -7.43 -14.07 -7.76
N VAL A 286 -7.34 -15.25 -7.15
CA VAL A 286 -6.09 -15.86 -6.67
C VAL A 286 -5.09 -15.98 -7.81
N GLU A 287 -5.48 -16.56 -8.95
CA GLU A 287 -4.61 -16.68 -10.13
C GLU A 287 -4.10 -15.31 -10.62
N ASN A 288 -4.99 -14.31 -10.67
CA ASN A 288 -4.64 -12.94 -11.04
C ASN A 288 -3.63 -12.33 -10.06
N MET A 289 -3.86 -12.48 -8.75
CA MET A 289 -2.94 -12.06 -7.69
C MET A 289 -1.55 -12.67 -7.89
N GLU A 290 -1.47 -13.97 -8.16
CA GLU A 290 -0.18 -14.63 -8.36
C GLU A 290 0.60 -14.10 -9.57
N ILE A 291 -0.07 -13.86 -10.69
CA ILE A 291 0.56 -13.32 -11.90
C ILE A 291 1.11 -11.92 -11.65
N ASN A 292 0.33 -11.06 -11.01
CA ASN A 292 0.74 -9.69 -10.73
C ASN A 292 1.81 -9.61 -9.63
N CYS A 293 1.75 -10.46 -8.59
CA CYS A 293 2.81 -10.57 -7.61
C CYS A 293 4.14 -11.00 -8.26
N ARG A 294 4.10 -12.00 -9.15
CA ARG A 294 5.31 -12.41 -9.93
C ARG A 294 5.84 -11.26 -10.80
N SER A 295 4.95 -10.53 -11.46
CA SER A 295 5.33 -9.40 -12.32
C SER A 295 5.98 -8.27 -11.51
N TYR A 296 5.39 -7.95 -10.35
CA TYR A 296 5.93 -6.97 -9.41
C TYR A 296 7.31 -7.38 -8.87
N THR A 297 7.48 -8.64 -8.45
CA THR A 297 8.78 -9.15 -7.99
C THR A 297 9.82 -9.16 -9.11
N LYS A 298 9.43 -9.44 -10.36
CA LYS A 298 10.34 -9.35 -11.51
C LYS A 298 10.80 -7.91 -11.77
N MET A 299 9.91 -6.93 -11.59
CA MET A 299 10.24 -5.50 -11.70
C MET A 299 11.14 -5.03 -10.57
N PHE A 300 10.75 -5.26 -9.32
CA PHE A 300 11.32 -4.58 -8.17
C PHE A 300 12.09 -5.49 -7.22
N GLY A 301 12.23 -6.79 -7.51
CA GLY A 301 12.80 -7.79 -6.60
C GLY A 301 14.17 -7.38 -6.03
N LYS A 302 15.02 -6.77 -6.85
CA LYS A 302 16.37 -6.30 -6.44
C LYS A 302 16.34 -5.15 -5.43
N ILE A 303 15.22 -4.47 -5.26
CA ILE A 303 15.07 -3.29 -4.38
C ILE A 303 14.03 -3.48 -3.28
N LEU A 304 13.37 -4.64 -3.19
CA LEU A 304 12.40 -4.90 -2.12
C LEU A 304 13.04 -4.93 -0.73
N ASP A 305 14.32 -5.29 -0.65
CA ASP A 305 15.08 -5.40 0.60
C ASP A 305 16.12 -4.29 0.80
N ASN A 306 16.25 -3.37 -0.17
CA ASN A 306 17.21 -2.27 -0.13
C ASN A 306 16.56 -0.98 0.36
#